data_AF-A0AAW2I323-F1
#
_entry.id   AF-A0AAW2I323-F1
#
_cell.length_a   1.000
_cell.length_b   1.000
_cell.length_c   1.000
_cell.angle_alpha   90.00
_cell.angle_beta   90.00
_cell.angle_gamma   90.00
#
_symmetry.space_group_name_H-M   'P 1'
#
loop_
_entity.id
_entity.type
_entity.pdbx_description
1 polymer ?
#
loop_
_entity_poly.entity_id
_entity_poly.type
_entity_poly.pdbx_seq_one_letter_code
_entity_poly.pdbx_strand_id
1 'polypeptide(L)'
;MNEHFNISLPYLQIALVKIRESKFGVALRLKVVYREILSLHNVYSNSPLFGVEYTIGNEPLLPEEPPTLPEAVEEVDEDITVVSPAINAYLAYTADEKNCPPVYCSELGLAVEKIKDNFTMQTLWEVIPPLN
;
A
#
# COMPACT_ATOMS: atom_id res chain seq x y z
N MET A 1 5.68 34.59 4.60
CA MET A 1 5.99 33.35 3.84
C MET A 1 5.29 32.22 4.58
N ASN A 2 4.62 31.28 3.90
CA ASN A 2 3.84 30.24 4.59
C ASN A 2 4.74 29.05 4.95
N GLU A 3 5.06 28.89 6.23
CA GLU A 3 5.94 27.82 6.73
C GLU A 3 5.28 26.43 6.70
N HIS A 4 3.95 26.38 6.56
CA HIS A 4 3.23 25.11 6.43
C HIS A 4 3.28 24.53 5.02
N PHE A 5 3.83 25.25 4.03
CA PHE A 5 4.02 24.72 2.69
C PHE A 5 5.38 24.03 2.57
N ASN A 6 5.42 22.72 2.84
CA ASN A 6 6.61 21.88 2.72
C ASN A 6 6.32 20.59 1.95
N ILE A 7 7.36 19.98 1.39
CA ILE A 7 7.30 18.72 0.63
C ILE A 7 8.45 17.84 1.08
N SER A 8 8.16 16.59 1.42
CA SER A 8 9.15 15.54 1.70
C SER A 8 9.04 14.43 0.66
N LEU A 9 10.14 14.11 -0.02
CA LEU A 9 10.21 13.01 -0.99
C LEU A 9 11.30 12.02 -0.55
N PRO A 10 10.93 10.82 -0.06
CA PRO A 10 11.91 9.80 0.31
C PRO A 10 12.63 9.27 -0.93
N TYR A 11 13.91 8.93 -0.79
CA TYR A 11 14.72 8.37 -1.89
C TYR A 11 14.11 7.11 -2.50
N LEU A 12 13.38 6.33 -1.69
CA LEU A 12 12.66 5.13 -2.14
C LEU A 12 11.59 5.43 -3.22
N GLN A 13 10.97 6.62 -3.19
CA GLN A 13 9.94 7.01 -4.17
C GLN A 13 10.52 7.76 -5.39
N ILE A 14 11.78 8.18 -5.33
CA ILE A 14 12.42 8.93 -6.42
C ILE A 14 12.85 7.95 -7.52
N ALA A 15 12.14 7.98 -8.64
CA ALA A 15 12.51 7.20 -9.82
C ALA A 15 13.61 7.89 -10.66
N LEU A 16 13.56 9.22 -10.79
CA LEU A 16 14.44 9.94 -11.69
C LEU A 16 14.61 11.41 -11.31
N VAL A 17 15.86 11.85 -11.22
CA VAL A 17 16.23 13.27 -11.05
C VAL A 17 16.94 13.75 -12.31
N LYS A 18 16.43 14.80 -12.95
CA LYS A 18 17.04 15.42 -14.16
C LYS A 18 16.92 16.94 -14.10
N ILE A 19 17.95 17.64 -14.58
CA ILE A 19 17.89 19.08 -14.85
C ILE A 19 17.31 19.30 -16.26
N ARG A 20 16.34 20.19 -16.39
CA ARG A 20 15.80 20.63 -17.69
C ARG A 20 16.49 21.92 -18.15
N GLU A 21 16.56 22.13 -19.45
CA GLU A 21 17.10 23.36 -20.02
C GLU A 21 16.22 24.57 -19.66
N SER A 22 16.88 25.70 -19.38
CA SER A 22 16.23 26.95 -19.00
C SER A 22 16.70 28.06 -19.91
N LYS A 23 15.78 28.95 -20.30
CA LYS A 23 16.07 30.18 -21.05
C LYS A 23 17.01 31.15 -20.31
N PHE A 24 17.20 30.96 -19.00
CA PHE A 24 18.04 31.81 -18.16
C PHE A 24 19.44 31.23 -17.90
N GLY A 25 19.80 30.13 -18.58
CA GLY A 25 21.06 29.43 -18.35
C GLY A 25 21.03 28.55 -17.09
N VAL A 26 22.16 27.89 -16.80
CA VAL A 26 22.24 26.96 -15.66
C VAL A 26 22.83 27.63 -14.43
N ALA A 27 22.05 27.70 -13.35
CA ALA A 27 22.53 28.18 -12.07
C ALA A 27 23.58 27.23 -11.47
N LEU A 28 24.73 27.77 -11.07
CA LEU A 28 25.84 26.97 -10.55
C LEU A 28 25.44 26.16 -9.30
N ARG A 29 24.69 26.77 -8.38
CA ARG A 29 24.18 26.09 -7.18
C ARG A 29 23.24 24.92 -7.52
N LEU A 30 22.43 25.04 -8.57
CA LEU A 30 21.53 23.97 -9.00
C LEU A 30 22.32 22.73 -9.46
N LYS A 31 23.42 22.93 -10.18
CA LYS A 31 24.30 21.82 -10.60
C LYS A 31 24.95 21.09 -9.42
N VAL A 32 25.33 21.83 -8.38
CA VAL A 32 25.95 21.25 -7.17
C VAL A 32 24.93 20.38 -6.43
N VAL A 33 23.77 20.95 -6.09
CA VAL A 33 22.71 20.22 -5.36
C VAL A 33 22.22 19.01 -6.16
N TYR A 34 22.08 19.14 -7.48
CA TYR A 34 21.72 18.01 -8.34
C TYR A 34 22.71 16.84 -8.24
N ARG A 35 24.02 17.13 -8.24
CA ARG A 35 25.06 16.10 -8.10
C ARG A 35 25.03 15.46 -6.72
N GLU A 36 24.81 16.25 -5.67
CA GLU A 36 24.69 15.74 -4.29
C GLU A 36 23.48 14.80 -4.15
N ILE A 37 22.31 15.21 -4.64
CA ILE A 37 21.09 14.39 -4.60
C ILE A 37 21.29 13.07 -5.36
N LEU A 38 21.89 13.12 -6.56
CA LEU A 38 22.19 11.91 -7.32
C LEU A 38 23.15 10.98 -6.60
N SER A 39 24.19 11.53 -5.97
CA SER A 39 25.16 10.74 -5.21
C SER A 39 24.49 10.05 -4.03
N LEU A 40 23.67 10.78 -3.25
CA LEU A 40 22.96 10.23 -2.10
C LEU A 40 21.91 9.20 -2.50
N HIS A 41 21.13 9.47 -3.55
CA HIS A 41 20.14 8.55 -4.08
C HIS A 41 20.77 7.25 -4.58
N ASN A 42 21.93 7.33 -5.24
CA ASN A 42 22.68 6.14 -5.65
C ASN A 42 23.17 5.33 -4.44
N VAL A 43 23.77 5.97 -3.44
CA VAL A 43 24.21 5.28 -2.21
C VAL A 43 23.02 4.61 -1.50
N TYR A 44 21.91 5.32 -1.34
CA TYR A 44 20.68 4.77 -0.76
C TYR A 44 20.12 3.59 -1.57
N SER A 45 20.19 3.65 -2.90
CA SER A 45 19.69 2.58 -3.77
C SER A 45 20.51 1.29 -3.63
N ASN A 46 21.80 1.39 -3.30
CA ASN A 46 22.66 0.23 -3.04
C ASN A 46 22.43 -0.39 -1.66
N SER A 47 22.17 0.45 -0.65
CA SER A 47 21.89 0.03 0.73
C SER A 47 20.73 0.85 1.30
N PRO A 48 19.47 0.41 1.09
CA PRO A 48 18.30 1.16 1.53
C PRO A 48 18.13 1.07 3.04
N LEU A 49 17.81 2.21 3.66
CA LEU A 49 17.44 2.30 5.06
C LEU A 49 15.92 2.47 5.14
N PHE A 50 15.22 1.44 5.59
CA PHE A 50 13.75 1.48 5.72
C PHE A 50 13.26 2.17 7.01
N GLY A 51 14.16 2.53 7.92
CA GLY A 51 13.82 3.18 9.18
C GLY A 51 13.16 2.24 10.21
N VAL A 52 13.31 0.92 10.04
CA VAL A 52 12.82 -0.06 11.01
C VAL A 52 13.77 -0.12 12.19
N GLU A 53 13.34 0.42 13.33
CA GLU A 53 14.03 0.30 14.61
C GLU A 53 13.53 -0.96 15.34
N TYR A 54 14.46 -1.75 15.87
CA TYR A 54 14.12 -2.88 16.72
C TYR A 54 14.92 -2.81 18.02
N THR A 55 14.25 -3.16 19.12
CA THR A 55 14.89 -3.40 20.41
C THR A 55 14.82 -4.89 20.67
N ILE A 56 15.96 -5.54 20.88
CA ILE A 56 15.98 -6.93 21.33
C ILE A 56 15.54 -6.93 22.80
N GLY A 57 14.23 -7.07 23.03
CA GLY A 57 13.72 -7.41 24.34
C GLY A 57 14.09 -8.85 24.65
N ASN A 58 14.49 -9.15 25.89
CA ASN A 58 14.64 -10.52 26.40
C ASN A 58 13.29 -11.25 26.56
N GLU A 59 12.24 -10.79 25.88
CA GLU A 59 10.93 -11.43 25.86
C GLU A 59 11.03 -12.64 24.91
N PRO A 60 10.58 -13.84 25.32
CA PRO A 60 10.70 -15.01 24.48
C PRO A 60 9.97 -14.75 23.16
N LEU A 61 10.75 -14.62 22.08
CA LEU A 61 10.23 -14.64 20.73
C LEU A 61 9.37 -15.89 20.61
N LEU A 62 8.14 -15.75 20.12
CA LEU A 62 7.35 -16.91 19.68
C LEU A 62 8.27 -17.79 18.82
N PRO A 63 8.19 -19.13 18.89
CA PRO A 63 9.08 -20.01 18.14
C PRO A 63 9.11 -19.52 16.70
N GLU A 64 10.27 -19.00 16.26
CA GLU A 64 10.45 -18.62 14.87
C GLU A 64 10.33 -19.92 14.09
N GLU A 65 9.18 -20.11 13.43
CA GLU A 65 9.07 -21.17 12.44
C GLU A 65 10.22 -20.97 11.46
N PRO A 66 10.97 -22.04 11.13
CA PRO A 66 12.12 -21.92 10.25
C PRO A 66 11.66 -21.18 8.98
N PRO A 67 12.42 -20.19 8.50
CA PRO A 67 12.01 -19.42 7.33
C PRO A 67 11.69 -20.40 6.21
N THR A 68 10.41 -20.46 5.83
CA THR A 68 9.98 -21.25 4.67
C THR A 68 10.79 -20.71 3.51
N LEU A 69 11.71 -21.52 2.98
CA LEU A 69 12.47 -21.17 1.78
C LEU A 69 11.45 -20.71 0.74
N PRO A 70 11.53 -19.47 0.23
CA PRO A 70 10.68 -19.09 -0.87
C PRO A 70 11.01 -20.04 -2.02
N GLU A 71 10.06 -20.92 -2.36
CA GLU A 71 10.10 -21.65 -3.62
C GLU A 71 10.25 -20.62 -4.74
N ALA A 72 11.00 -20.97 -5.79
CA ALA A 72 11.22 -20.10 -6.93
C ALA A 72 9.86 -19.74 -7.56
N VAL A 73 9.32 -18.58 -7.17
CA VAL A 73 8.13 -17.99 -7.78
C VAL A 73 8.53 -17.54 -9.18
N GLU A 74 8.03 -18.24 -10.19
CA GLU A 74 7.99 -17.73 -11.55
C GLU A 74 7.22 -16.39 -11.51
N GLU A 75 7.79 -15.35 -12.11
CA GLU A 75 7.17 -14.03 -12.19
C GLU A 75 5.77 -14.17 -12.79
N VAL A 76 4.75 -13.91 -11.96
CA VAL A 76 3.34 -14.01 -12.37
C VAL A 76 3.03 -12.77 -13.19
N ASP A 77 2.63 -12.97 -14.45
CA ASP A 77 2.13 -11.92 -15.34
C ASP A 77 1.14 -11.00 -14.60
N GLU A 78 1.30 -9.68 -14.74
CA GLU A 78 0.46 -8.65 -14.10
C GLU A 78 -1.03 -8.72 -14.49
N ASP A 79 -1.41 -9.61 -15.43
CA ASP A 79 -2.75 -9.78 -15.99
C ASP A 79 -3.53 -11.00 -15.45
N ILE A 80 -3.13 -11.59 -14.31
CA ILE A 80 -3.81 -12.77 -13.77
C ILE A 80 -4.90 -12.39 -12.76
N THR A 81 -6.14 -12.38 -13.26
CA THR A 81 -7.40 -12.39 -12.48
C THR A 81 -7.62 -13.69 -11.68
N VAL A 82 -6.64 -14.59 -11.63
CA VAL A 82 -6.68 -15.87 -10.91
C VAL A 82 -5.67 -15.83 -9.77
N VAL A 83 -6.14 -15.40 -8.61
CA VAL A 83 -5.37 -15.49 -7.37
C VAL A 83 -4.92 -16.94 -7.17
N SER A 84 -3.60 -17.15 -7.06
CA SER A 84 -3.00 -18.48 -6.85
C SER A 84 -3.71 -19.21 -5.71
N PRO A 85 -3.94 -20.54 -5.79
CA PRO A 85 -4.57 -21.31 -4.73
C PRO A 85 -3.92 -21.11 -3.35
N ALA A 86 -2.61 -20.84 -3.33
CA ALA A 86 -1.88 -20.51 -2.12
C ALA A 86 -2.37 -19.22 -1.46
N ILE A 87 -2.62 -18.16 -2.24
CA ILE A 87 -3.10 -16.86 -1.72
C ILE A 87 -4.55 -16.99 -1.24
N ASN A 88 -5.38 -17.80 -1.92
CA ASN A 88 -6.78 -18.03 -1.51
C ASN A 88 -6.90 -18.61 -0.10
N ALA A 89 -5.92 -19.40 0.36
CA ALA A 89 -5.91 -19.97 1.70
C ALA A 89 -5.67 -18.92 2.81
N TYR A 90 -5.05 -17.78 2.48
CA TYR A 90 -4.76 -16.69 3.43
C TYR A 90 -5.73 -15.51 3.31
N LEU A 91 -6.77 -15.62 2.49
CA LEU A 91 -7.77 -14.56 2.38
C LEU A 91 -8.58 -14.44 3.67
N ALA A 92 -8.58 -13.24 4.27
CA ALA A 92 -9.41 -12.94 5.43
C ALA A 92 -10.92 -12.93 5.11
N TYR A 93 -11.27 -12.72 3.84
CA TYR A 93 -12.64 -12.67 3.32
C TYR A 93 -12.72 -13.36 1.95
N THR A 94 -13.89 -13.89 1.60
CA THR A 94 -14.08 -14.61 0.33
C THR A 94 -13.87 -13.70 -0.88
N ALA A 95 -13.08 -14.16 -1.86
CA ALA A 95 -12.66 -13.42 -3.06
C ALA A 95 -13.80 -12.89 -3.96
N ASP A 96 -15.05 -13.30 -3.71
CA ASP A 96 -16.21 -12.96 -4.52
C ASP A 96 -16.77 -11.55 -4.22
N GLU A 97 -16.30 -10.89 -3.16
CA GLU A 97 -16.75 -9.54 -2.78
C GLU A 97 -15.79 -8.50 -3.37
N LYS A 98 -15.85 -8.38 -4.70
CA LYS A 98 -15.12 -7.36 -5.45
C LYS A 98 -15.59 -5.97 -5.03
N ASN A 99 -14.80 -5.27 -4.21
CA ASN A 99 -14.77 -3.81 -4.04
C ASN A 99 -16.12 -3.13 -4.34
N CYS A 100 -17.17 -3.48 -3.59
CA CYS A 100 -18.45 -2.84 -3.74
C CYS A 100 -18.31 -1.37 -3.31
N PRO A 101 -18.65 -0.40 -4.17
CA PRO A 101 -18.48 1.00 -3.84
C PRO A 101 -19.36 1.38 -2.65
N PRO A 102 -18.91 2.29 -1.78
CA PRO A 102 -19.73 2.79 -0.68
C PRO A 102 -20.93 3.58 -1.25
N VAL A 103 -22.13 3.19 -0.88
CA VAL A 103 -23.41 3.83 -1.23
C VAL A 103 -24.02 4.42 0.04
N TYR A 104 -24.61 5.61 -0.08
CA TYR A 104 -25.35 6.21 1.03
C TYR A 104 -26.63 5.41 1.35
N CYS A 105 -26.77 4.96 2.59
CA CYS A 105 -27.99 4.33 3.10
C CYS A 105 -28.81 5.35 3.90
N SER A 106 -30.00 5.66 3.42
CA SER A 106 -30.92 6.60 4.08
C SER A 106 -31.48 6.10 5.41
N GLU A 107 -31.55 4.79 5.62
CA GLU A 107 -32.08 4.18 6.85
C GLU A 107 -31.11 4.34 8.03
N LEU A 108 -29.80 4.28 7.76
CA LEU A 108 -28.74 4.42 8.76
C LEU A 108 -28.14 5.83 8.80
N GLY A 109 -28.32 6.62 7.73
CA GLY A 109 -27.64 7.92 7.57
C GLY A 109 -26.13 7.80 7.35
N LEU A 110 -25.66 6.63 6.91
CA LEU A 110 -24.24 6.29 6.77
C LEU A 110 -23.93 5.80 5.35
N ALA A 111 -22.66 5.90 4.95
CA ALA A 111 -22.16 5.23 3.76
C ALA A 111 -21.89 3.75 4.08
N VAL A 112 -22.55 2.85 3.36
CA VAL A 112 -22.46 1.39 3.52
C VAL A 112 -22.08 0.74 2.21
N GLU A 113 -21.60 -0.49 2.26
CA GLU A 113 -21.39 -1.28 1.05
C GLU A 113 -22.70 -1.47 0.26
N LYS A 114 -22.62 -1.51 -1.08
CA LYS A 114 -23.79 -1.89 -1.89
C LYS A 114 -24.25 -3.31 -1.48
N ILE A 115 -25.44 -3.38 -0.90
CA ILE A 115 -26.09 -4.65 -0.56
C ILE A 115 -26.40 -5.42 -1.85
N LYS A 116 -26.24 -6.75 -1.82
CA LYS A 116 -26.62 -7.64 -2.93
C LYS A 116 -28.12 -7.45 -3.23
N ASP A 117 -28.49 -7.47 -4.51
CA ASP A 117 -29.82 -7.03 -4.99
C ASP A 117 -31.01 -7.84 -4.37
N ASN A 118 -30.73 -8.97 -3.72
CA ASN A 118 -31.70 -9.84 -3.05
C ASN A 118 -31.78 -9.68 -1.52
N PHE A 119 -31.04 -8.76 -0.92
CA PHE A 119 -31.06 -8.51 0.53
C PHE A 119 -31.42 -7.05 0.84
N THR A 120 -32.07 -6.84 1.99
CA THR A 120 -32.28 -5.51 2.57
C THR A 120 -31.49 -5.38 3.87
N MET A 121 -31.23 -4.15 4.31
CA MET A 121 -30.51 -3.90 5.57
C MET A 121 -31.21 -4.56 6.76
N GLN A 122 -32.54 -4.50 6.78
CA GLN A 122 -33.36 -5.13 7.80
C GLN A 122 -33.22 -6.67 7.78
N THR A 123 -33.24 -7.30 6.60
CA THR A 123 -33.06 -8.75 6.47
C THR A 123 -31.66 -9.21 6.89
N LEU A 124 -30.63 -8.39 6.71
CA LEU A 124 -29.27 -8.70 7.18
C LEU A 124 -29.12 -8.54 8.70
N TRP A 125 -29.92 -7.66 9.32
CA TRP A 125 -29.89 -7.39 10.75
C TRP A 125 -30.79 -8.34 11.56
N GLU A 126 -31.91 -8.78 10.98
CA GLU A 126 -32.85 -9.68 11.64
C GLU A 126 -32.30 -11.09 11.77
N VAL A 127 -32.21 -11.58 13.02
CA VAL A 127 -31.72 -12.93 13.34
C VAL A 127 -32.88 -13.95 13.44
N ILE A 128 -34.12 -13.47 13.55
CA ILE A 128 -35.31 -14.32 13.76
C ILE A 128 -36.20 -14.24 12.51
N PRO A 129 -36.52 -15.36 11.84
CA PRO A 129 -37.44 -15.33 10.72
C PRO A 129 -38.83 -14.85 11.20
N PRO A 130 -39.59 -14.10 10.38
CA PRO A 130 -40.93 -13.68 10.75
C PRO A 130 -41.79 -14.91 11.05
N LEU A 131 -42.40 -14.94 12.24
CA LEU A 131 -43.41 -15.92 12.58
C LEU A 131 -44.60 -15.70 11.64
N ASN A 132 -44.87 -16.70 10.79
CA ASN A 132 -45.98 -16.84 9.83
C ASN A 132 -47.11 -15.80 9.90
#